data_AF-A0A0B4BGR7-F1
#
_entry.id   AF-A0A0B4BGR7-F1
#
_cell.length_a   1.000
_cell.length_b   1.000
_cell.length_c   1.000
_cell.angle_alpha   90.00
_cell.angle_beta   90.00
_cell.angle_gamma   90.00
#
_symmetry.space_group_name_H-M   'P 1'
#
loop_
_entity.id
_entity.type
_entity.pdbx_description
1 polymer ?
#
loop_
_entity_poly.entity_id
_entity_poly.type
_entity_poly.pdbx_seq_one_letter_code
_entity_poly.pdbx_strand_id
1 'polypeptide(L)'
;MTEKIGKMKKKDTPHPKNGSRYAIDPVAFAIALLGAPVLIALVGFWALMIPVFAIFFGGPIYVVAGTPVLLIYLHYRPGDPMEIAGLAFLTDMALIALLAIHGAIIGSYDVFKELSAFAGISAVMAPLWGAAFGWIYNRMRNDASRDALPHFAHI
;
A
#
# COMPACT_ATOMS: atom_id res chain seq x y z
N MET A 1 -2.71 -19.67 -61.03
CA MET A 1 -2.46 -18.36 -60.40
C MET A 1 -3.68 -17.98 -59.57
N THR A 2 -3.96 -18.66 -58.44
CA THR A 2 -5.01 -18.29 -57.46
C THR A 2 -5.16 -19.38 -56.40
N GLU A 3 -4.47 -19.27 -55.25
CA GLU A 3 -4.93 -19.78 -53.93
C GLU A 3 -3.88 -19.50 -52.83
N LYS A 4 -3.55 -18.23 -52.60
CA LYS A 4 -2.77 -17.80 -51.43
C LYS A 4 -3.44 -16.64 -50.72
N ILE A 5 -4.72 -16.80 -50.42
CA ILE A 5 -5.48 -15.83 -49.62
C ILE A 5 -6.28 -16.64 -48.61
N GLY A 6 -6.05 -16.39 -47.31
CA GLY A 6 -6.96 -16.90 -46.29
C GLY A 6 -6.34 -17.63 -45.11
N LYS A 7 -5.16 -17.23 -44.63
CA LYS A 7 -4.80 -17.45 -43.22
C LYS A 7 -4.26 -16.15 -42.62
N MET A 8 -5.10 -15.10 -42.61
CA MET A 8 -4.95 -14.07 -41.59
C MET A 8 -5.21 -14.75 -40.25
N LYS A 9 -4.11 -15.10 -39.59
CA LYS A 9 -4.07 -15.50 -38.18
C LYS A 9 -4.89 -14.46 -37.42
N LYS A 10 -6.10 -14.85 -37.00
CA LYS A 10 -6.96 -14.05 -36.13
C LYS A 10 -6.10 -13.73 -34.91
N LYS A 11 -5.57 -12.51 -34.86
CA LYS A 11 -4.90 -12.00 -33.68
C LYS A 11 -6.04 -11.90 -32.69
N ASP A 12 -6.13 -12.87 -31.78
CA ASP A 12 -7.05 -12.81 -30.66
C ASP A 12 -6.63 -11.59 -29.85
N THR A 13 -7.19 -10.45 -30.23
CA THR A 13 -7.12 -9.24 -29.43
C THR A 13 -7.82 -9.60 -28.13
N PRO A 14 -7.15 -9.45 -26.98
CA PRO A 14 -7.81 -9.67 -25.71
C PRO A 14 -9.04 -8.77 -25.70
N HIS A 15 -10.22 -9.36 -25.71
CA HIS A 15 -11.43 -8.62 -25.41
C HIS A 15 -11.21 -7.96 -24.05
N PRO A 16 -11.40 -6.64 -23.89
CA PRO A 16 -11.40 -6.01 -22.59
C PRO A 16 -12.59 -6.56 -21.81
N LYS A 17 -12.37 -7.66 -21.10
CA LYS A 17 -13.37 -8.31 -20.28
C LYS A 17 -13.48 -7.49 -18.99
N ASN A 18 -14.54 -6.68 -18.97
CA ASN A 18 -15.29 -6.21 -17.81
C ASN A 18 -14.52 -5.38 -16.77
N GLY A 19 -14.77 -4.07 -16.78
CA GLY A 19 -14.54 -3.12 -15.67
C GLY A 19 -13.19 -3.27 -14.98
N SER A 20 -12.19 -2.53 -15.45
CA SER A 20 -10.77 -2.58 -15.05
C SER A 20 -10.55 -2.65 -13.53
N ARG A 21 -10.60 -3.85 -12.98
CA ARG A 21 -10.12 -4.17 -11.64
C ARG A 21 -8.65 -4.52 -11.78
N TYR A 22 -7.82 -3.87 -10.99
CA TYR A 22 -6.39 -4.15 -10.98
C TYR A 22 -6.16 -5.53 -10.32
N ALA A 23 -5.45 -6.41 -11.01
CA ALA A 23 -5.10 -7.73 -10.48
C ALA A 23 -4.01 -7.58 -9.42
N ILE A 24 -4.34 -7.93 -8.17
CA ILE A 24 -3.40 -7.88 -7.05
C ILE A 24 -2.55 -9.16 -7.05
N ASP A 25 -1.23 -9.02 -7.12
CA ASP A 25 -0.31 -10.13 -6.94
C ASP A 25 -0.18 -10.43 -5.43
N PRO A 26 -0.70 -11.56 -4.93
CA PRO A 26 -0.76 -11.84 -3.49
C PRO A 26 0.64 -12.03 -2.88
N VAL A 27 1.60 -12.54 -3.65
CA VAL A 27 2.97 -12.76 -3.17
C VAL A 27 3.70 -11.43 -3.07
N ALA A 28 3.61 -10.60 -4.11
CA ALA A 28 4.18 -9.25 -4.08
C ALA A 28 3.53 -8.40 -2.98
N PHE A 29 2.22 -8.53 -2.77
CA PHE A 29 1.49 -7.85 -1.70
C PHE A 29 2.00 -8.26 -0.32
N ALA A 30 2.08 -9.55 -0.02
CA ALA A 30 2.54 -10.04 1.28
C ALA A 30 3.99 -9.61 1.57
N ILE A 31 4.88 -9.70 0.57
CA ILE A 31 6.27 -9.27 0.71
C ILE A 31 6.38 -7.76 0.90
N ALA A 32 5.58 -6.97 0.17
CA ALA A 32 5.55 -5.52 0.35
C ALA A 32 4.99 -5.13 1.72
N LEU A 33 3.92 -5.79 2.18
CA LEU A 33 3.27 -5.51 3.46
C LEU A 33 4.24 -5.79 4.62
N LEU A 34 4.86 -6.95 4.67
CA LEU A 34 5.78 -7.28 5.75
C LEU A 34 7.15 -6.61 5.56
N GLY A 35 7.59 -6.44 4.32
CA GLY A 35 8.89 -5.90 3.96
C GLY A 35 8.99 -4.39 4.14
N ALA A 36 7.90 -3.62 4.02
CA ALA A 36 7.94 -2.18 4.15
C ALA A 36 8.36 -1.68 5.55
N PRO A 37 7.75 -2.15 6.65
CA PRO A 37 8.20 -1.82 8.01
C PRO A 37 9.65 -2.27 8.27
N VAL A 38 10.03 -3.46 7.78
CA VAL A 38 11.39 -4.01 7.92
C VAL A 38 12.40 -3.16 7.17
N LEU A 39 12.11 -2.77 5.94
CA LEU A 39 12.98 -1.91 5.12
C LEU A 39 13.19 -0.56 5.79
N ILE A 40 12.11 0.08 6.25
CA ILE A 40 12.21 1.39 6.93
C ILE A 40 12.95 1.27 8.26
N ALA A 41 12.74 0.19 9.02
CA ALA A 41 13.50 -0.04 10.24
C ALA A 41 14.98 -0.29 9.95
N LEU A 42 15.33 -1.08 8.94
CA LEU A 42 16.72 -1.31 8.56
C LEU A 42 17.40 0.00 8.16
N VAL A 43 16.78 0.80 7.28
CA VAL A 43 17.36 2.08 6.84
C VAL A 43 17.40 3.10 7.99
N GLY A 44 16.32 3.22 8.74
CA GLY A 44 16.18 4.17 9.86
C GLY A 44 17.06 3.83 11.06
N PHE A 45 17.35 2.54 11.30
CA PHE A 45 18.26 2.10 12.36
C PHE A 45 19.69 2.62 12.11
N TRP A 46 20.18 2.49 10.88
CA TRP A 46 21.52 2.98 10.53
C TRP A 46 21.59 4.51 10.44
N ALA A 47 20.53 5.17 9.97
CA ALA A 47 20.52 6.62 9.74
C ALA A 47 20.20 7.44 11.00
N LEU A 48 19.33 6.95 11.89
CA LEU A 48 18.73 7.75 12.96
C LEU A 48 18.73 7.02 14.33
N MET A 49 19.36 5.84 14.43
CA MET A 49 19.18 4.92 15.58
C MET A 49 17.70 4.72 15.95
N ILE A 50 16.79 4.87 14.98
CA ILE A 50 15.36 4.69 15.22
C ILE A 50 15.12 3.23 15.56
N PRO A 51 14.44 2.94 16.67
CA PRO A 51 14.42 1.60 17.17
C PRO A 51 13.46 0.72 16.38
N VAL A 52 13.87 -0.54 16.26
CA VAL A 52 13.05 -1.71 15.88
C VAL A 52 11.70 -1.73 16.63
N PHE A 53 11.58 -1.03 17.77
CA PHE A 53 10.33 -0.82 18.51
C PHE A 53 9.18 -0.30 17.64
N ALA A 54 9.42 0.53 16.62
CA ALA A 54 8.36 0.99 15.73
C ALA A 54 7.62 -0.18 15.04
N ILE A 55 8.35 -1.27 14.69
CA ILE A 55 7.74 -2.48 14.14
C ILE A 55 6.86 -3.18 15.18
N PHE A 56 7.30 -3.28 16.44
CA PHE A 56 6.53 -3.97 17.47
C PHE A 56 5.24 -3.24 17.85
N PHE A 57 5.28 -1.92 17.97
CA PHE A 57 4.11 -1.12 18.34
C PHE A 57 3.21 -0.78 17.14
N GLY A 58 3.79 -0.36 16.02
CA GLY A 58 3.04 0.07 14.84
C GLY A 58 2.75 -1.06 13.85
N GLY A 59 3.59 -2.10 13.79
CA GLY A 59 3.50 -3.17 12.79
C GLY A 59 2.18 -3.93 12.83
N PRO A 60 1.69 -4.39 14.00
CA PRO A 60 0.39 -5.04 14.10
C PRO A 60 -0.76 -4.14 13.60
N ILE A 61 -0.76 -2.86 13.99
CA ILE A 61 -1.77 -1.88 13.57
C ILE A 61 -1.72 -1.69 12.05
N TYR A 62 -0.52 -1.53 11.49
CA TYR A 62 -0.29 -1.39 10.06
C TYR A 62 -0.78 -2.61 9.28
N VAL A 63 -0.54 -3.84 9.75
CA VAL A 63 -1.03 -5.05 9.07
C VAL A 63 -2.56 -5.11 9.15
N VAL A 64 -3.15 -4.91 10.33
CA VAL A 64 -4.60 -5.06 10.53
C VAL A 64 -5.39 -3.99 9.80
N ALA A 65 -4.98 -2.72 9.91
CA ALA A 65 -5.68 -1.60 9.27
C ALA A 65 -5.24 -1.37 7.83
N GLY A 66 -3.94 -1.51 7.55
CA GLY A 66 -3.38 -1.28 6.22
C GLY A 66 -3.79 -2.34 5.22
N THR A 67 -3.92 -3.62 5.60
CA THR A 67 -4.34 -4.68 4.67
C THR A 67 -5.67 -4.38 3.97
N PRO A 68 -6.80 -4.16 4.67
CA PRO A 68 -8.07 -3.88 3.99
C PRO A 68 -8.01 -2.59 3.16
N VAL A 69 -7.36 -1.54 3.67
CA VAL A 69 -7.24 -0.26 2.98
C VAL A 69 -6.43 -0.39 1.68
N LEU A 70 -5.30 -1.08 1.73
CA LEU A 70 -4.43 -1.31 0.57
C LEU A 70 -5.09 -2.25 -0.45
N LEU A 71 -5.79 -3.29 -0.01
CA LEU A 71 -6.54 -4.18 -0.91
C LEU A 71 -7.64 -3.42 -1.64
N ILE A 72 -8.41 -2.59 -0.93
CA ILE A 72 -9.45 -1.76 -1.54
C ILE A 72 -8.82 -0.77 -2.52
N TYR A 73 -7.77 -0.07 -2.12
CA TYR A 73 -7.09 0.90 -2.97
C TYR A 73 -6.51 0.25 -4.23
N LEU A 74 -5.72 -0.82 -4.08
CA LEU A 74 -5.08 -1.53 -5.19
C LEU A 74 -6.07 -2.24 -6.10
N HIS A 75 -7.31 -2.47 -5.67
CA HIS A 75 -8.36 -3.02 -6.53
C HIS A 75 -8.86 -2.00 -7.56
N TYR A 76 -8.79 -0.70 -7.23
CA TYR A 76 -9.30 0.38 -8.07
C TYR A 76 -8.21 1.30 -8.65
N ARG A 77 -7.01 1.30 -8.10
CA ARG A 77 -5.93 2.24 -8.45
C ARG A 77 -4.58 1.54 -8.56
N PRO A 78 -3.63 2.10 -9.34
CA PRO A 78 -2.27 1.59 -9.41
C PRO A 78 -1.54 1.77 -8.07
N GLY A 79 -0.52 0.94 -7.83
CA GLY A 79 0.27 0.95 -6.61
C GLY A 79 1.24 2.12 -6.46
N ASP A 80 0.88 3.34 -6.87
CA ASP A 80 1.77 4.50 -6.79
C ASP A 80 2.28 4.73 -5.35
N PRO A 81 3.61 4.82 -5.11
CA PRO A 81 4.15 4.96 -3.76
C PRO A 81 3.70 6.23 -3.04
N MET A 82 3.53 7.35 -3.76
CA MET A 82 3.19 8.63 -3.15
C MET A 82 1.71 8.67 -2.77
N GLU A 83 0.83 8.18 -3.64
CA GLU A 83 -0.59 8.02 -3.30
C GLU A 83 -0.80 7.07 -2.12
N ILE A 84 -0.05 5.96 -2.08
CA ILE A 84 -0.12 5.01 -0.95
C ILE A 84 0.43 5.64 0.33
N ALA A 85 1.50 6.44 0.27
CA ALA A 85 2.01 7.18 1.42
C ALA A 85 0.95 8.14 1.99
N GLY A 86 0.29 8.90 1.11
CA GLY A 86 -0.82 9.78 1.49
C GLY A 86 -2.00 9.01 2.09
N LEU A 87 -2.36 7.86 1.50
CA LEU A 87 -3.41 6.98 2.01
C LEU A 87 -3.08 6.41 3.39
N ALA A 88 -1.83 5.99 3.60
CA ALA A 88 -1.35 5.50 4.90
C ALA A 88 -1.41 6.59 5.96
N PHE A 89 -0.97 7.81 5.64
CA PHE A 89 -1.09 8.97 6.54
C PHE A 89 -2.55 9.26 6.90
N LEU A 90 -3.46 9.33 5.92
CA LEU A 90 -4.88 9.61 6.18
C LEU A 90 -5.54 8.50 7.01
N THR A 91 -5.18 7.25 6.77
CA THR A 91 -5.67 6.10 7.54
C THR A 91 -5.20 6.17 8.99
N ASP A 92 -3.92 6.48 9.20
CA ASP A 92 -3.35 6.67 10.54
C ASP A 92 -4.04 7.82 11.29
N MET A 93 -4.22 8.97 10.63
CA MET A 93 -4.93 10.12 11.23
C MET A 93 -6.38 9.79 11.58
N ALA A 94 -7.07 9.01 10.74
CA ALA A 94 -8.42 8.56 11.03
C ALA A 94 -8.47 7.64 12.26
N LEU A 95 -7.54 6.70 12.39
CA LEU A 95 -7.45 5.82 13.56
C LEU A 95 -7.15 6.61 14.84
N ILE A 96 -6.20 7.54 14.78
CA ILE A 96 -5.87 8.42 15.91
C ILE A 96 -7.08 9.26 16.32
N ALA A 97 -7.81 9.82 15.35
CA ALA A 97 -9.02 10.59 15.63
C ALA A 97 -10.09 9.72 16.32
N LEU A 98 -10.29 8.47 15.86
CA LEU A 98 -11.23 7.55 16.50
C LEU A 98 -10.82 7.20 17.94
N LEU A 99 -9.52 6.97 18.19
CA LEU A 99 -9.00 6.71 19.53
C LEU A 99 -9.13 7.93 20.44
N ALA A 100 -8.89 9.15 19.93
CA ALA A 100 -9.07 10.38 20.68
C ALA A 100 -10.54 10.60 21.08
N ILE A 101 -11.48 10.35 20.14
CA ILE A 101 -12.92 10.39 20.43
C ILE A 101 -13.29 9.36 21.49
N HIS A 102 -12.79 8.13 21.38
CA HIS A 102 -13.02 7.10 22.40
C HIS A 102 -12.50 7.52 23.77
N GLY A 103 -11.27 8.05 23.85
CA GLY A 103 -10.66 8.58 25.07
C GLY A 103 -11.48 9.71 25.71
N ALA A 104 -12.04 10.61 24.88
CA ALA A 104 -12.93 11.67 25.33
C ALA A 104 -14.22 11.12 25.96
N ILE A 105 -14.82 10.08 25.36
CA ILE A 105 -16.06 9.45 25.84
C ILE A 105 -15.86 8.82 27.21
N ILE A 106 -14.72 8.16 27.44
CA ILE A 106 -14.42 7.48 28.71
C ILE A 106 -13.78 8.40 29.76
N GLY A 107 -13.48 9.65 29.42
CA GLY A 107 -12.90 10.65 30.33
C GLY A 107 -11.46 10.36 30.77
N SER A 108 -10.69 9.59 29.99
CA SER A 108 -9.33 9.18 30.37
C SER A 108 -8.27 10.16 29.86
N TYR A 109 -7.69 10.94 30.77
CA TYR A 109 -6.60 11.88 30.44
C TYR A 109 -5.28 11.17 30.07
N ASP A 110 -5.04 9.99 30.63
CA ASP A 110 -3.82 9.21 30.34
C ASP A 110 -3.77 8.75 28.87
N VAL A 111 -4.93 8.38 28.31
CA VAL A 111 -5.08 8.01 26.89
C VAL A 111 -4.65 9.15 25.98
N PHE A 112 -4.98 10.40 26.30
CA PHE A 112 -4.58 11.54 25.47
C PHE A 112 -3.07 11.77 25.46
N LYS A 113 -2.42 11.59 26.61
CA LYS A 113 -0.96 11.79 26.74
C LYS A 113 -0.20 10.74 25.92
N GLU A 114 -0.55 9.47 26.07
CA GLU A 114 0.06 8.38 25.31
C GLU A 114 -0.22 8.49 23.81
N LEU A 115 -1.46 8.82 23.44
CA LEU A 115 -1.86 8.98 22.04
C LEU A 115 -1.11 10.13 21.36
N SER A 116 -0.83 11.23 22.06
CA SER A 116 -0.10 12.38 21.49
C SER A 116 1.34 12.05 21.12
N ALA A 117 2.04 11.29 21.97
CA ALA A 117 3.40 10.84 21.70
C ALA A 117 3.44 9.81 20.56
N PHE A 118 2.47 8.88 20.56
CA PHE A 118 2.31 7.91 19.49
C PHE A 118 2.00 8.60 18.14
N ALA A 119 1.08 9.56 18.14
CA ALA A 119 0.63 10.29 16.95
C ALA A 119 1.77 11.04 16.26
N GLY A 120 2.67 11.66 17.03
CA GLY A 120 3.81 12.38 16.45
C GLY A 120 4.75 11.46 15.65
N ILE A 121 5.01 10.25 16.17
CA ILE A 121 5.87 9.27 15.50
C ILE A 121 5.12 8.59 14.35
N SER A 122 3.87 8.20 14.56
CA SER A 122 3.06 7.49 13.57
C SER A 122 2.77 8.35 12.34
N ALA A 123 2.58 9.66 12.51
CA ALA A 123 2.39 10.62 11.42
C ALA A 123 3.54 10.62 10.41
N VAL A 124 4.76 10.29 10.84
CA VAL A 124 5.94 10.17 9.95
C VAL A 124 6.12 8.72 9.49
N MET A 125 5.95 7.75 10.39
CA MET A 125 6.20 6.34 10.07
C MET A 125 5.16 5.75 9.11
N ALA A 126 3.88 6.09 9.26
CA ALA A 126 2.80 5.59 8.41
C ALA A 126 3.02 5.91 6.93
N PRO A 127 3.25 7.18 6.51
CA PRO A 127 3.55 7.47 5.10
C PRO A 127 4.87 6.84 4.62
N LEU A 128 5.89 6.72 5.47
CA LEU A 128 7.14 6.05 5.09
C LEU A 128 6.92 4.56 4.80
N TRP A 129 6.14 3.87 5.63
CA TRP A 129 5.78 2.47 5.41
C TRP A 129 4.89 2.32 4.18
N GLY A 130 3.94 3.24 3.96
CA GLY A 130 3.12 3.29 2.75
C GLY A 130 3.96 3.47 1.48
N ALA A 131 4.89 4.41 1.48
CA ALA A 131 5.81 4.65 0.37
C ALA A 131 6.67 3.42 0.08
N ALA A 132 7.27 2.83 1.12
CA ALA A 132 8.07 1.62 1.00
C ALA A 132 7.24 0.46 0.45
N PHE A 133 5.99 0.30 0.91
CA PHE A 133 5.07 -0.70 0.39
C PHE A 133 4.84 -0.52 -1.11
N GLY A 134 4.46 0.68 -1.55
CA GLY A 134 4.19 0.94 -2.97
C GLY A 134 5.43 0.68 -3.84
N TRP A 135 6.61 1.05 -3.34
CA TRP A 135 7.88 0.80 -4.03
C TRP A 135 8.19 -0.69 -4.17
N ILE A 136 8.12 -1.47 -3.08
CA ILE A 136 8.36 -2.93 -3.10
C ILE A 136 7.32 -3.62 -4.00
N TYR A 137 6.04 -3.30 -3.81
CA TYR A 137 4.93 -3.91 -4.53
C TYR A 137 5.08 -3.73 -6.05
N ASN A 138 5.37 -2.52 -6.52
CA ASN A 138 5.53 -2.25 -7.95
C ASN A 138 6.73 -2.97 -8.57
N ARG A 139 7.81 -3.14 -7.78
CA ARG A 139 9.01 -3.84 -8.24
C ARG A 139 8.81 -5.35 -8.32
N MET A 140 7.99 -5.92 -7.46
CA MET A 140 7.81 -7.37 -7.34
C MET A 140 6.58 -7.94 -8.06
N ARG A 141 5.54 -7.13 -8.31
CA ARG A 141 4.34 -7.60 -9.02
C ARG A 141 4.68 -8.14 -10.40
N ASN A 142 4.09 -9.27 -10.75
CA ASN A 142 4.28 -9.91 -12.05
C ASN A 142 3.71 -9.10 -13.21
N ASP A 143 4.11 -9.46 -14.44
CA ASP A 143 3.74 -8.71 -15.66
C ASP A 143 2.23 -8.75 -15.93
N ALA A 144 1.53 -9.85 -15.60
CA ALA A 144 0.08 -9.92 -15.75
C ALA A 144 -0.66 -8.88 -14.87
N SER A 145 -0.17 -8.64 -13.65
CA SER A 145 -0.64 -7.58 -12.76
C SER A 145 -0.19 -6.18 -13.19
N ARG A 146 0.89 -6.07 -13.98
CA ARG A 146 1.35 -4.78 -14.56
C ARG A 146 0.55 -4.41 -15.80
N ASP A 147 0.30 -5.35 -16.70
CA ASP A 147 -0.41 -5.15 -17.97
C ASP A 147 -1.91 -4.88 -17.78
N ALA A 148 -2.43 -5.13 -16.57
CA ALA A 148 -3.75 -4.64 -16.14
C ALA A 148 -3.81 -3.11 -15.95
N LEU A 149 -2.67 -2.39 -16.06
CA LEU A 149 -2.64 -0.94 -16.20
C LEU A 149 -3.27 -0.56 -17.55
N PRO A 150 -4.27 0.34 -17.59
CA PRO A 150 -4.68 0.92 -18.86
C PRO A 150 -3.44 1.59 -19.50
N HIS A 151 -3.22 1.34 -20.79
CA HIS A 151 -2.03 1.71 -21.58
C HIS A 151 -1.71 3.23 -21.71
N PHE A 152 -2.07 4.05 -20.73
CA PHE A 152 -1.83 5.49 -20.74
C PHE A 152 -0.76 5.88 -19.72
N ALA A 153 0.51 5.69 -20.05
CA ALA A 153 1.63 6.46 -19.46
C ALA A 153 2.97 6.15 -20.15
N HIS A 154 3.08 6.52 -21.42
CA HIS A 154 4.35 6.95 -22.00
C HIS A 154 4.07 8.30 -22.69
N ILE A 155 4.08 9.37 -21.89
CA ILE A 155 4.25 10.74 -22.35
C ILE A 155 5.25 11.39 -21.40
#